data_AF-A0AAV1Z4X3-F1
#
_entry.id   AF-A0AAV1Z4X3-F1
#
_cell.length_a   1.000
_cell.length_b   1.000
_cell.length_c   1.000
_cell.angle_alpha   90.00
_cell.angle_beta   90.00
_cell.angle_gamma   90.00
#
_symmetry.space_group_name_H-M   'P 1'
#
loop_
_entity.id
_entity.type
_entity.pdbx_description
1 polymer ?
#
loop_
_entity_poly.entity_id
_entity_poly.type
_entity_poly.pdbx_seq_one_letter_code
_entity_poly.pdbx_strand_id
1 'polypeptide(L)'
;MNDFARKQLEKYGWKDGKGLGKKENGIIQPIKTVIKNNTHGIGHDNSNILTSRWWCDVFNKAAQQISVVNTKTGVSVSSSKKTEEAALITPDRISKQFVKWKVSESKAEKNSKTR
;
A
#
# COMPACT_ATOMS: atom_id res chain seq x y z
N MET A 1 9.61 37.51 16.04
CA MET A 1 11.02 37.37 15.58
C MET A 1 11.09 36.44 14.36
N ASN A 2 10.37 36.74 13.26
CA ASN A 2 10.24 35.80 12.13
C ASN A 2 10.74 36.36 10.77
N ASP A 3 11.30 37.57 10.73
CA ASP A 3 11.66 38.24 9.46
C ASP A 3 13.16 38.25 9.12
N PHE A 4 13.98 37.43 9.77
CA PHE A 4 15.42 37.42 9.50
C PHE A 4 15.73 37.05 8.04
N ALA A 5 15.16 35.93 7.58
CA ALA A 5 15.39 35.43 6.23
C ALA A 5 14.84 36.39 5.15
N ARG A 6 13.64 36.95 5.39
CA ARG A 6 13.01 37.93 4.49
C ARG A 6 13.88 39.19 4.32
N LYS A 7 14.32 39.79 5.43
CA LYS A 7 15.19 40.98 5.41
C LYS A 7 16.49 40.74 4.68
N GLN A 8 17.05 39.54 4.81
CA GLN A 8 18.28 39.17 4.11
C GLN A 8 18.06 39.12 2.59
N LEU A 9 16.95 38.57 2.11
CA LEU A 9 16.61 38.55 0.68
C LEU A 9 16.40 39.96 0.13
N GLU A 10 15.63 40.79 0.84
CA GLU A 10 15.36 42.19 0.47
C GLU A 10 16.66 43.02 0.38
N LYS A 11 17.62 42.79 1.29
CA LYS A 11 18.95 43.43 1.26
C LYS A 11 19.71 43.16 -0.03
N TYR A 12 19.52 41.99 -0.65
CA TYR A 12 20.15 41.62 -1.91
C TYR A 12 19.26 41.88 -3.14
N GLY A 13 18.20 42.68 -2.99
CA GLY A 13 17.37 43.16 -4.09
C GLY A 13 16.22 42.24 -4.49
N TRP A 14 15.96 41.18 -3.72
CA TRP A 14 14.73 40.40 -3.91
C TRP A 14 13.51 41.20 -3.46
N LYS A 15 12.38 41.01 -4.14
CA LYS A 15 11.11 41.70 -3.85
C LYS A 15 10.01 40.67 -3.62
N ASP A 16 9.06 41.03 -2.77
CA ASP A 16 7.91 40.18 -2.47
C ASP A 16 7.14 39.84 -3.76
N GLY A 17 6.74 38.58 -3.90
CA GLY A 17 6.08 38.05 -5.09
C GLY A 17 6.97 37.76 -6.31
N LYS A 18 8.28 38.03 -6.27
CA LYS A 18 9.20 37.69 -7.37
C LYS A 18 9.90 36.35 -7.15
N GLY A 19 10.11 35.63 -8.25
CA GLY A 19 10.94 34.43 -8.25
C GLY A 19 12.42 34.75 -8.09
N LEU A 20 13.22 33.79 -7.66
CA LEU A 20 14.68 33.94 -7.57
C LEU A 20 15.38 33.85 -8.94
N GLY A 21 16.62 34.32 -9.02
CA GLY A 21 17.47 34.24 -10.21
C GLY A 21 17.51 35.52 -11.05
N LYS A 22 18.46 35.59 -11.98
CA LYS A 22 18.77 36.82 -12.77
C LYS A 22 17.57 37.42 -13.50
N LYS A 23 16.64 36.57 -13.96
CA LYS A 23 15.44 36.98 -14.70
C LYS A 23 14.17 36.97 -13.83
N GLU A 24 14.28 36.67 -12.53
CA GLU A 24 13.15 36.49 -11.60
C GLU A 24 12.24 35.29 -11.95
N ASN A 25 12.75 34.32 -12.72
CA ASN A 25 12.01 33.16 -13.24
C ASN A 25 11.92 31.98 -12.26
N GLY A 26 12.50 32.11 -11.06
CA GLY A 26 12.53 31.03 -10.07
C GLY A 26 11.14 30.72 -9.52
N ILE A 27 11.04 29.57 -8.86
CA ILE A 27 9.80 29.13 -8.22
C ILE A 27 9.39 30.13 -7.13
N ILE A 28 8.18 30.68 -7.25
CA ILE A 28 7.64 31.69 -6.31
C ILE A 28 7.00 31.01 -5.09
N GLN A 29 6.36 29.86 -5.30
CA GLN A 29 5.62 29.13 -4.28
C GLN A 29 6.33 27.81 -3.95
N PRO A 30 6.50 27.46 -2.66
CA PRO A 30 7.20 26.24 -2.29
C PRO A 30 6.50 25.00 -2.89
N ILE A 31 7.30 24.03 -3.31
CA ILE A 31 6.78 22.75 -3.77
C ILE A 31 6.17 22.02 -2.58
N LYS A 32 4.88 21.72 -2.67
CA LYS A 32 4.18 20.92 -1.65
C LYS A 32 4.57 19.46 -1.81
N THR A 33 5.19 18.90 -0.79
CA THR A 33 5.49 17.47 -0.73
C THR A 33 4.38 16.72 -0.02
N VAL A 34 4.06 15.52 -0.52
CA VAL A 34 3.17 14.60 0.18
C VAL A 34 4.02 13.76 1.11
N ILE A 35 3.71 13.79 2.41
CA ILE A 35 4.40 12.95 3.40
C ILE A 35 3.77 11.56 3.35
N LYS A 36 4.60 10.54 3.13
CA LYS A 36 4.18 9.14 3.16
C LYS A 36 4.19 8.64 4.60
N ASN A 37 3.01 8.53 5.21
CA ASN A 37 2.84 8.04 6.58
C ASN A 37 2.48 6.55 6.64
N ASN A 38 2.93 5.74 5.67
CA ASN A 38 2.60 4.31 5.61
C ASN A 38 3.85 3.45 5.37
N THR A 39 3.76 2.18 5.74
CA THR A 39 4.85 1.20 5.61
C THR A 39 4.86 0.52 4.23
N HIS A 40 3.89 0.82 3.37
CA HIS A 40 3.75 0.17 2.08
C HIS A 40 4.92 0.51 1.15
N GLY A 41 5.19 -0.35 0.17
CA GLY A 41 6.18 -0.07 -0.88
C GLY A 41 5.79 1.11 -1.78
N ILE A 42 6.71 1.57 -2.63
CA ILE A 42 6.35 2.45 -3.75
C ILE A 42 5.63 1.59 -4.79
N GLY A 43 4.53 2.09 -5.36
CA GLY A 43 3.71 1.32 -6.31
C GLY A 43 2.78 0.28 -5.65
N HIS A 44 2.64 0.29 -4.32
CA HIS A 44 1.66 -0.57 -3.64
C HIS A 44 0.23 -0.11 -3.95
N ASP A 45 -0.51 -0.97 -4.65
CA ASP A 45 -1.91 -0.74 -4.99
C ASP A 45 -2.84 -1.53 -4.05
N ASN A 46 -3.65 -0.82 -3.29
CA ASN A 46 -4.66 -1.40 -2.40
C ASN A 46 -5.91 -1.88 -3.17
N SER A 47 -6.02 -1.58 -4.47
CA SER A 47 -7.21 -1.88 -5.26
C SER A 47 -7.58 -3.36 -5.19
N ASN A 48 -6.60 -4.26 -5.31
CA ASN A 48 -6.80 -5.71 -5.38
C ASN A 48 -7.45 -6.29 -4.11
N ILE A 49 -7.16 -5.71 -2.94
CA ILE A 49 -7.76 -6.14 -1.67
C ILE A 49 -9.22 -5.69 -1.60
N LEU A 50 -9.53 -4.51 -2.14
CA LEU A 50 -10.87 -3.91 -2.10
C LEU A 50 -11.79 -4.44 -3.22
N THR A 51 -11.24 -4.87 -4.35
CA THR A 51 -11.99 -5.54 -5.44
C THR A 51 -12.00 -7.06 -5.31
N SER A 52 -11.34 -7.63 -4.30
CA SER A 52 -11.32 -9.08 -4.08
C SER A 52 -12.73 -9.62 -3.90
N ARG A 53 -13.15 -10.46 -4.84
CA ARG A 53 -14.48 -11.09 -4.89
C ARG A 53 -14.56 -12.40 -4.12
N TRP A 54 -13.60 -12.67 -3.22
CA TRP A 54 -13.49 -13.94 -2.50
C TRP A 54 -14.78 -14.32 -1.78
N TRP A 55 -15.53 -13.34 -1.27
CA TRP A 55 -16.84 -13.58 -0.66
C TRP A 55 -17.88 -14.06 -1.67
N CYS A 56 -17.87 -13.55 -2.91
CA CYS A 56 -18.77 -14.02 -3.97
C CYS A 56 -18.48 -15.47 -4.31
N ASP A 57 -17.20 -15.86 -4.37
CA ASP A 57 -16.83 -17.23 -4.69
C ASP A 57 -17.28 -18.19 -3.60
N VAL A 58 -17.08 -17.83 -2.33
CA VAL A 58 -17.56 -18.62 -1.17
C VAL A 58 -19.09 -18.68 -1.14
N PHE A 59 -19.77 -17.55 -1.37
CA PHE A 59 -21.23 -17.47 -1.42
C PHE A 59 -21.82 -18.31 -2.56
N ASN A 60 -21.28 -18.15 -3.78
CA ASN A 60 -21.74 -18.88 -4.95
C ASN A 60 -21.49 -20.38 -4.80
N LYS A 61 -20.34 -20.78 -4.23
CA LYS A 61 -20.04 -22.18 -3.93
C LYS A 61 -21.03 -22.77 -2.93
N ALA A 62 -21.37 -22.03 -1.87
CA ALA A 62 -22.38 -22.46 -0.90
C ALA A 62 -23.79 -22.54 -1.52
N ALA A 63 -24.18 -21.57 -2.34
CA ALA A 63 -25.49 -21.56 -3.00
C ALA A 63 -25.66 -22.74 -3.97
N GLN A 64 -24.61 -23.10 -4.71
CA GLN A 64 -24.62 -24.26 -5.61
C GLN A 64 -24.76 -25.61 -4.89
N GLN A 65 -24.40 -25.67 -3.60
CA GLN A 65 -24.55 -26.89 -2.80
C GLN A 65 -25.98 -27.10 -2.28
N ILE A 66 -26.88 -26.12 -2.48
CA ILE A 66 -28.28 -26.18 -2.09
C ILE A 66 -29.08 -26.55 -3.33
N SER A 67 -29.75 -27.70 -3.31
CA SER A 67 -30.70 -28.11 -4.34
C SER A 67 -32.13 -27.98 -3.82
N VAL A 68 -33.00 -27.34 -4.61
CA VAL A 68 -34.41 -27.14 -4.28
C VAL A 68 -35.25 -27.88 -5.31
N VAL A 69 -36.14 -28.76 -4.85
CA VAL A 69 -37.07 -29.52 -5.70
C VAL A 69 -38.50 -29.08 -5.35
N ASN A 70 -39.21 -28.52 -6.33
CA ASN A 70 -40.61 -28.13 -6.18
C ASN A 70 -41.51 -29.31 -6.55
N THR A 71 -42.25 -29.83 -5.58
CA THR A 71 -43.26 -30.87 -5.80
C THR A 71 -44.66 -30.25 -5.75
N LYS A 72 -45.66 -30.95 -6.30
CA LYS A 72 -47.06 -30.46 -6.40
C LYS A 72 -47.70 -30.15 -5.02
N THR A 73 -47.05 -30.52 -3.91
CA THR A 73 -47.54 -30.35 -2.54
C THR A 73 -46.58 -29.57 -1.64
N GLY A 74 -45.47 -29.01 -2.16
CA GLY A 74 -44.55 -28.20 -1.36
C GLY A 74 -43.15 -28.01 -1.96
N VAL A 75 -42.27 -27.37 -1.19
CA VAL A 75 -40.86 -27.13 -1.56
C VAL A 75 -39.97 -27.99 -0.67
N SER A 76 -39.13 -28.85 -1.25
CA SER A 76 -38.15 -29.67 -0.53
C SER A 76 -36.73 -29.16 -0.81
N VAL A 77 -35.97 -28.89 0.26
CA VAL A 77 -34.58 -28.39 0.17
C VAL A 77 -33.63 -29.46 0.67
N SER A 78 -32.57 -29.74 -0.09
CA SER A 78 -31.50 -30.66 0.31
C SER A 78 -30.13 -30.03 0.08
N SER A 79 -29.15 -30.39 0.92
CA SER A 79 -27.77 -29.90 0.80
C SER A 79 -26.83 -31.08 0.57
N SER A 80 -26.02 -31.01 -0.49
CA SER A 80 -24.97 -32.00 -0.76
C SER A 80 -23.69 -31.63 -0.03
N LYS A 81 -23.35 -32.36 1.05
CA LYS A 81 -22.07 -32.20 1.76
C LYS A 81 -20.93 -32.80 0.94
N LYS A 82 -20.39 -32.04 -0.01
CA LYS A 82 -19.06 -32.36 -0.56
C LYS A 82 -18.01 -31.74 0.37
N THR A 83 -17.41 -32.59 1.20
CA THR A 83 -16.26 -32.27 2.04
C THR A 83 -15.03 -32.16 1.14
N GLU A 84 -14.81 -30.98 0.58
CA GLU A 84 -13.48 -30.59 0.09
C GLU A 84 -12.95 -29.54 1.05
N GLU A 85 -11.81 -29.87 1.66
CA GLU A 85 -11.07 -29.05 2.62
C GLU A 85 -11.05 -27.60 2.14
N ALA A 86 -11.69 -26.72 2.90
CA ALA A 86 -11.78 -25.31 2.56
C ALA A 86 -10.38 -24.69 2.73
N ALA A 87 -9.57 -24.78 1.68
CA ALA A 87 -8.38 -23.97 1.53
C ALA A 87 -8.81 -22.52 1.74
N LEU A 88 -8.44 -21.95 2.88
CA LEU A 88 -8.82 -20.61 3.30
C LEU A 88 -8.31 -19.61 2.24
N ILE A 89 -9.20 -19.19 1.33
CA ILE A 89 -8.96 -18.05 0.44
C ILE A 89 -9.27 -16.82 1.27
N THR A 90 -8.40 -16.55 2.25
CA THR A 90 -8.39 -15.28 2.97
C THR A 90 -7.42 -14.33 2.28
N PRO A 91 -7.64 -13.01 2.35
CA PRO A 91 -6.72 -12.00 1.83
C PRO A 91 -5.29 -12.13 2.44
N ASP A 92 -5.16 -12.86 3.54
CA ASP A 92 -3.91 -13.17 4.24
C ASP A 92 -2.95 -14.12 3.46
N ARG A 93 -3.38 -14.73 2.35
CA ARG A 93 -2.44 -15.46 1.47
C ARG A 93 -1.53 -14.52 0.66
N ILE A 94 -1.96 -13.28 0.39
CA ILE A 94 -1.20 -12.31 -0.42
C ILE A 94 -0.12 -11.61 0.43
N SER A 95 -0.40 -11.37 1.72
CA SER A 95 0.54 -10.75 2.67
C SER A 95 1.75 -11.64 3.02
N LYS A 96 1.66 -12.96 2.80
CA LYS A 96 2.69 -13.94 3.18
C LYS A 96 3.78 -14.17 2.13
N GLN A 97 3.66 -13.62 0.92
CA GLN A 97 4.66 -13.82 -0.13
C GLN A 97 5.93 -12.96 0.06
N PHE A 98 5.93 -12.01 0.99
CA PHE A 98 7.05 -11.09 1.21
C PHE A 98 7.53 -11.12 2.66
N VAL A 99 8.06 -12.25 3.12
CA VAL A 99 8.90 -12.26 4.32
C VAL A 99 10.16 -13.11 4.10
N LYS A 100 11.30 -12.41 4.00
CA LYS A 100 12.59 -12.67 4.69
C LYS A 100 13.80 -12.44 3.77
N TRP A 101 14.28 -11.20 3.72
CA TRP A 101 15.69 -10.98 3.45
C TRP A 101 16.44 -11.21 4.77
N LYS A 102 17.35 -12.20 4.82
CA LYS A 102 18.36 -12.24 5.88
C LYS A 102 19.49 -11.33 5.42
N VAL A 103 19.85 -10.34 6.24
CA VAL A 103 21.18 -9.74 6.22
C VAL A 103 22.17 -10.87 6.49
N SER A 104 23.02 -11.19 5.52
CA SER A 104 24.23 -11.95 5.79
C SER A 104 25.25 -11.00 6.44
N GLU A 105 25.51 -11.16 7.73
CA GLU A 105 26.67 -10.53 8.36
C GLU A 105 27.95 -11.14 7.78
N SER A 106 28.56 -10.45 6.82
CA SER A 106 29.94 -10.70 6.42
C SER A 106 30.85 -10.20 7.54
N LYS A 107 31.48 -11.16 8.22
CA LYS A 107 32.49 -10.95 9.26
C LYS A 107 33.63 -10.08 8.70
N ALA A 108 33.71 -8.83 9.14
CA ALA A 108 34.80 -7.93 8.79
C ALA A 108 36.12 -8.43 9.41
N GLU A 109 37.00 -8.93 8.55
CA GLU A 109 38.40 -9.25 8.79
C GLU A 109 39.11 -8.03 9.43
N LYS A 110 39.56 -8.17 10.68
CA LYS A 110 40.39 -7.16 11.36
C LYS A 110 41.81 -7.28 10.84
N ASN A 111 42.21 -6.42 9.90
CA ASN A 111 43.63 -6.31 9.56
C ASN A 111 44.32 -5.30 10.48
N SER A 112 45.15 -5.82 11.39
CA SER A 112 45.98 -5.08 12.32
C SER A 112 47.10 -4.35 11.59
N LYS A 113 47.08 -3.02 11.62
CA LYS A 113 48.28 -2.20 11.35
C LYS A 113 48.97 -1.91 12.69
N THR A 114 50.11 -2.55 12.90
CA THR A 114 51.03 -2.23 13.99
C THR A 114 52.31 -1.65 13.39
N ARG A 115 52.52 -0.38 13.72
CA ARG A 115 53.78 0.40 13.74
C ARG A 115 54.44 0.75 12.41
#